data_AF-A0A3M2VAA7-F1
#
_entry.id   AF-A0A3M2VAA7-F1
#
_cell.length_a   1.000
_cell.length_b   1.000
_cell.length_c   1.000
_cell.angle_alpha   90.00
_cell.angle_beta   90.00
_cell.angle_gamma   90.00
#
_symmetry.space_group_name_H-M   'P 1'
#
loop_
_entity.id
_entity.type
_entity.pdbx_description
1 polymer ?
#
loop_
_entity_poly.entity_id
_entity_poly.type
_entity_poly.pdbx_seq_one_letter_code
_entity_poly.pdbx_strand_id
1 'polypeptide(L)' 'AKADPDISRLEQRLAERLGSAVQIRHGQKGKGQLVIRYNSLDELQGVLAHIR' A
#
# COMPACT_ATOMS: atom_id res chain seq x y z
N ALA A 1 -15.81 9.18 -9.35
CA ALA A 1 -15.36 8.66 -8.06
C ALA A 1 -14.18 9.51 -7.61
N LYS A 2 -14.33 10.27 -6.52
CA LYS A 2 -13.25 11.08 -5.96
C LYS A 2 -12.19 10.11 -5.44
N ALA A 3 -10.97 10.17 -5.98
CA ALA A 3 -9.85 9.49 -5.36
C ALA A 3 -9.73 10.03 -3.94
N ASP A 4 -9.83 9.15 -2.94
CA ASP A 4 -9.79 9.55 -1.55
C ASP A 4 -8.37 10.07 -1.24
N PRO A 5 -8.19 11.34 -0.85
CA PRO A 5 -6.87 11.90 -0.59
C PRO A 5 -6.15 11.17 0.56
N ASP A 6 -6.90 10.55 1.47
CA ASP A 6 -6.36 9.70 2.53
C ASP A 6 -5.72 8.44 1.99
N ILE A 7 -6.24 7.88 0.90
CA ILE A 7 -5.68 6.68 0.26
C ILE A 7 -4.36 7.00 -0.41
N SER A 8 -4.27 8.09 -1.17
CA SER A 8 -2.99 8.48 -1.79
C SER A 8 -1.93 8.85 -0.76
N ARG A 9 -2.31 9.46 0.37
CA ARG A 9 -1.39 9.67 1.49
C ARG A 9 -0.93 8.37 2.13
N LEU A 10 -1.83 7.39 2.30
CA LEU A 10 -1.49 6.07 2.78
C LEU A 10 -0.53 5.37 1.82
N GLU A 11 -0.81 5.36 0.51
CA GLU A 11 0.07 4.81 -0.53
C GLU A 11 1.47 5.42 -0.45
N GLN A 12 1.59 6.75 -0.39
CA GLN A 12 2.89 7.41 -0.28
C GLN A 12 3.63 7.02 0.99
N ARG A 13 2.97 7.08 2.16
CA ARG A 13 3.62 6.75 3.43
C ARG A 13 4.02 5.28 3.51
N LEU A 14 3.21 4.39 2.95
CA LEU A 14 3.54 2.97 2.81
C LEU A 14 4.71 2.81 1.83
N ALA A 15 4.71 3.47 0.68
CA ALA A 15 5.82 3.39 -0.26
C ALA A 15 7.14 3.90 0.32
N GLU A 16 7.12 5.01 1.06
CA GLU A 16 8.31 5.57 1.73
C GLU A 16 8.82 4.66 2.86
N ARG A 17 7.93 4.08 3.66
CA ARG A 17 8.32 3.17 4.75
C ARG A 17 8.82 1.82 4.27
N LEU A 18 8.25 1.33 3.16
CA LEU A 18 8.49 0.00 2.65
C LEU A 18 9.56 -0.02 1.55
N GLY A 19 9.93 1.15 1.00
CA GLY A 19 10.84 1.26 -0.14
C GLY A 19 10.26 0.77 -1.46
N SER A 20 8.98 0.39 -1.47
CA SER A 20 8.33 -0.40 -2.52
C SER A 20 7.09 0.30 -3.06
N ALA A 21 6.75 0.08 -4.33
CA ALA A 21 5.59 0.71 -4.94
C ALA A 21 4.29 0.08 -4.39
N VAL A 22 3.52 0.88 -3.64
CA VAL A 22 2.25 0.46 -3.05
C VAL A 22 1.09 1.08 -3.81
N GLN A 23 0.11 0.24 -4.17
CA GLN A 23 -1.10 0.65 -4.85
C GLN A 23 -2.34 0.20 -4.07
N ILE A 24 -3.21 1.14 -3.71
CA ILE A 24 -4.46 0.87 -3.00
C ILE A 24 -5.62 1.05 -3.97
N ARG A 25 -6.32 -0.05 -4.25
CA ARG A 25 -7.55 -0.05 -5.04
C ARG A 25 -8.74 -0.11 -4.10
N HIS A 26 -9.38 1.03 -3.87
CA HIS A 26 -10.63 1.08 -3.11
C HIS A 26 -11.82 0.90 -4.04
N GLY A 27 -12.56 -0.19 -3.86
CA GLY A 27 -13.80 -0.48 -4.58
C GLY A 27 -15.03 0.05 -3.85
N GLN A 28 -16.19 -0.05 -4.49
CA GLN A 28 -17.47 0.33 -3.87
C GLN A 28 -17.87 -0.67 -2.78
N LYS A 29 -18.52 -0.18 -1.71
CA LYS A 29 -18.99 -0.96 -0.55
C LYS A 29 -17.89 -1.52 0.39
N GLY A 30 -16.84 -0.74 0.66
CA GLY A 30 -15.84 -1.07 1.69
C GLY A 30 -14.89 -2.22 1.32
N LYS A 31 -14.98 -2.74 0.09
CA LYS A 31 -14.04 -3.73 -0.44
C LYS A 31 -12.86 -3.00 -1.06
N GLY A 32 -11.66 -3.26 -0.55
CA GLY A 32 -10.41 -2.74 -1.10
C GLY A 32 -9.42 -3.85 -1.42
N GLN A 33 -8.51 -3.59 -2.34
CA GLN A 33 -7.36 -4.43 -2.62
C GLN A 33 -6.09 -3.59 -2.43
N LEU A 34 -5.15 -4.11 -1.66
CA LEU A 34 -3.82 -3.55 -1.52
C LEU A 34 -2.87 -4.38 -2.40
N VAL A 35 -2.25 -3.72 -3.38
CA VAL A 35 -1.27 -4.34 -4.28
C VAL A 35 0.09 -3.73 -3.97
N ILE A 36 1.02 -4.54 -3.49
CA ILE A 36 2.38 -4.12 -3.17
C ILE A 36 3.32 -4.77 -4.17
N ARG A 37 4.08 -3.95 -4.89
CA ARG A 37 5.16 -4.40 -5.76
C ARG A 37 6.48 -4.25 -5.02
N TYR A 38 7.11 -5.39 -4.76
CA TYR A 38 8.45 -5.49 -4.18
C TYR A 38 9.44 -5.93 -5.25
N ASN A 39 10.70 -5.51 -5.11
CA ASN A 39 11.79 -5.96 -5.97
C ASN A 39 12.61 -7.08 -5.31
N SER A 40 12.43 -7.29 -4.00
CA SER A 40 13.20 -8.25 -3.21
C SER A 40 12.36 -8.90 -2.09
N LEU A 41 12.81 -10.07 -1.63
CA LEU A 41 12.20 -10.79 -0.50
C LEU A 41 12.35 -10.01 0.83
N ASP A 42 13.48 -9.32 1.02
CA ASP A 42 13.71 -8.45 2.18
C ASP A 42 12.70 -7.31 2.28
N GLU A 43 12.36 -6.66 1.17
CA GLU A 43 11.30 -5.64 1.14
C GLU A 43 9.94 -6.22 1.55
N LEU A 44 9.57 -7.40 1.01
CA LEU A 44 8.33 -8.07 1.39
C LEU A 44 8.27 -8.37 2.90
N GLN A 45 9.38 -8.79 3.49
CA GLN A 45 9.49 -9.03 4.94
C GLN A 45 9.35 -7.73 5.73
N GLY A 46 9.97 -6.64 5.28
CA GLY A 46 9.78 -5.30 5.86
C GLY A 46 8.32 -4.86 5.84
N VAL A 47 7.60 -5.14 4.75
CA VAL A 47 6.16 -4.86 4.62
C VAL A 47 5.32 -5.66 5.60
N LEU A 48 5.55 -6.97 5.70
CA LEU A 48 4.82 -7.82 6.62
C LEU A 48 5.07 -7.44 8.08
N ALA A 49 6.31 -7.08 8.43
CA ALA A 49 6.69 -6.72 9.79
C ALA A 49 6.00 -5.43 10.28
N HIS A 50 5.69 -4.50 9.37
CA HIS A 50 5.11 -3.19 9.71
C HIS A 50 3.58 -3.20 9.87
N ILE A 51 2.91 -4.28 9.46
CA ILE A 51 1.44 -4.44 9.53
C ILE A 51 1.01 -5.16 10.83
N ARG A 52 1.95 -5.74 11.59
CA ARG A 52 1.68 -6.41 12.87
C ARG A 52 1.44 -5.43 14.02
#